data_AF-A0A5B8B566-F1
#
_entry.id   AF-A0A5B8B566-F1
#
_cell.length_a   1.000
_cell.length_b   1.000
_cell.length_c   1.000
_cell.angle_alpha   90.00
_cell.angle_beta   90.00
_cell.angle_gamma   90.00
#
_symmetry.space_group_name_H-M   'P 1'
#
loop_
_entity.id
_entity.type
_entity.pdbx_description
1 polymer ?
#
loop_
_entity_poly.entity_id
_entity_poly.type
_entity_poly.pdbx_seq_one_letter_code
_entity_poly.pdbx_strand_id
1 'polypeptide(L)'
;MTDGPDRDAEAAENWALVNTPLGEPWSGRARYAAAMVFYKRGEMNAETLEVYRICSRLDAEDPLPIIRDRGVGRDWLKRMGFKG
;
A
#
# COMPACT_ATOMS: atom_id res chain seq x y z
N MET A 1 -19.16 15.45 12.25
CA MET A 1 -19.52 14.09 11.82
C MET A 1 -19.65 14.11 10.31
N THR A 2 -18.52 13.96 9.60
CA THR A 2 -18.42 13.86 8.13
C THR A 2 -17.52 12.67 7.88
N ASP A 3 -18.02 11.45 8.15
CA ASP A 3 -17.11 10.35 8.48
C ASP A 3 -17.33 9.04 7.72
N GLY A 4 -18.39 8.93 6.92
CA GLY A 4 -18.67 7.73 6.11
C GLY A 4 -18.21 7.88 4.66
N PRO A 5 -18.96 8.64 3.83
CA PRO A 5 -18.73 8.68 2.38
C PRO A 5 -17.37 9.27 1.98
N ASP A 6 -16.91 10.30 2.69
CA ASP A 6 -15.64 10.97 2.37
C ASP A 6 -14.42 10.07 2.65
N ARG A 7 -14.49 9.25 3.71
CA ARG A 7 -13.44 8.26 4.01
C ARG A 7 -13.40 7.17 2.96
N ASP A 8 -14.54 6.71 2.47
CA ASP A 8 -14.56 5.65 1.47
C ASP A 8 -14.08 6.14 0.10
N ALA A 9 -14.39 7.38 -0.26
CA ALA A 9 -13.83 8.05 -1.43
C ALA A 9 -12.30 8.16 -1.34
N GLU A 10 -11.77 8.65 -0.21
CA GLU A 10 -10.32 8.74 0.03
C GLU A 10 -9.65 7.35 -0.06
N ALA A 11 -10.28 6.31 0.49
CA ALA A 11 -9.76 4.94 0.41
C ALA A 11 -9.72 4.43 -1.04
N ALA A 12 -10.73 4.75 -1.85
CA ALA A 12 -10.77 4.35 -3.26
C ALA A 12 -9.67 5.05 -4.08
N GLU A 13 -9.45 6.34 -3.86
CA GLU A 13 -8.38 7.11 -4.50
C GLU A 13 -7.00 6.56 -4.12
N ASN A 14 -6.76 6.34 -2.83
CA ASN A 14 -5.51 5.76 -2.36
C ASN A 14 -5.34 4.30 -2.79
N TRP A 15 -6.42 3.57 -3.03
CA TRP A 15 -6.35 2.22 -3.60
C TRP A 15 -5.80 2.25 -5.03
N ALA A 16 -6.19 3.24 -5.84
CA ALA A 16 -5.61 3.43 -7.17
C ALA A 16 -4.11 3.78 -7.07
N LEU A 17 -3.74 4.69 -6.16
CA LEU A 17 -2.35 5.13 -5.98
C LEU A 17 -1.42 4.04 -5.43
N VAL A 18 -1.89 3.18 -4.52
CA VAL A 18 -1.05 2.07 -4.03
C VAL A 18 -0.78 1.02 -5.11
N ASN A 19 -1.58 1.02 -6.18
CA ASN A 19 -1.43 0.18 -7.37
C ASN A 19 -0.78 0.91 -8.56
N THR A 20 -0.20 2.11 -8.37
CA THR A 20 0.53 2.81 -9.44
C THR A 20 1.61 1.89 -10.05
N PRO A 21 1.68 1.78 -11.40
CA PRO A 21 2.64 0.91 -12.08
C PRO A 21 4.09 1.10 -11.63
N LEU A 22 4.87 0.02 -11.70
CA LEU A 22 6.29 0.05 -11.42
C LEU A 22 7.05 0.80 -12.52
N GLY A 23 8.11 1.51 -12.15
CA GLY A 23 9.02 2.19 -13.07
C GLY A 23 8.54 3.56 -13.54
N GLU A 24 7.30 3.96 -13.24
CA GLU A 24 6.86 5.34 -13.43
C GLU A 24 7.63 6.28 -12.49
N PRO A 25 8.12 7.44 -12.96
CA PRO A 25 8.82 8.39 -12.11
C PRO A 25 8.01 8.75 -10.87
N TRP A 26 8.62 8.62 -9.69
CA TRP A 26 8.01 8.90 -8.38
C TRP A 26 6.93 7.92 -7.93
N SER A 27 6.67 6.85 -8.68
CA SER A 27 5.66 5.85 -8.34
C SER A 27 5.92 5.14 -7.02
N GLY A 28 7.18 4.95 -6.62
CA GLY A 28 7.50 4.40 -5.31
C GLY A 28 6.99 5.30 -4.17
N ARG A 29 7.14 6.62 -4.31
CA ARG A 29 6.65 7.60 -3.32
C ARG A 29 5.12 7.67 -3.31
N ALA A 30 4.49 7.62 -4.48
CA ALA A 30 3.04 7.59 -4.60
C ALA A 30 2.45 6.36 -3.88
N ARG A 31 3.00 5.16 -4.15
CA ARG A 31 2.58 3.92 -3.47
C ARG A 31 2.76 4.00 -1.96
N TYR A 32 3.87 4.56 -1.48
CA TYR A 32 4.11 4.74 -0.04
C TYR A 32 3.15 5.75 0.62
N ALA A 33 2.90 6.90 -0.02
CA ALA A 33 1.95 7.88 0.47
C ALA A 33 0.54 7.30 0.59
N ALA A 34 0.14 6.48 -0.39
CA ALA A 34 -1.13 5.76 -0.35
C ALA A 34 -1.17 4.69 0.74
N ALA A 35 -0.10 3.90 0.89
CA ALA A 35 0.04 2.90 1.95
C ALA A 35 -0.12 3.52 3.36
N MET A 36 0.38 4.74 3.57
CA MET A 36 0.19 5.48 4.83
C MET A 36 -1.27 5.71 5.19
N VAL A 37 -2.16 5.92 4.20
CA VAL A 37 -3.60 6.08 4.45
C VAL A 37 -4.20 4.79 4.99
N PHE A 38 -3.89 3.65 4.36
CA PHE A 38 -4.36 2.34 4.83
C PHE A 38 -3.80 1.98 6.22
N TYR A 39 -2.55 2.34 6.51
CA TYR A 39 -1.98 2.18 7.84
C TYR A 39 -2.72 3.01 8.89
N LYS A 40 -2.98 4.30 8.62
CA LYS A 40 -3.72 5.19 9.55
C LYS A 40 -5.15 4.71 9.80
N ARG A 41 -5.74 3.98 8.86
CA ARG A 41 -7.07 3.36 8.99
C ARG A 41 -7.05 2.01 9.73
N GLY A 42 -5.87 1.47 10.06
CA GLY A 42 -5.73 0.15 10.66
C GLY A 42 -5.91 -1.01 9.67
N GLU A 43 -6.00 -0.73 8.37
CA GLU A 43 -6.21 -1.72 7.30
C GLU A 43 -4.89 -2.33 6.80
N MET A 44 -3.75 -1.76 7.21
CA MET A 44 -2.40 -2.21 6.90
C MET A 44 -1.57 -2.19 8.19
N ASN A 45 -0.75 -3.22 8.43
CA ASN A 45 0.12 -3.26 9.60
C ASN A 45 1.44 -2.49 9.38
N ALA A 46 2.13 -2.15 10.48
CA ALA A 46 3.37 -1.36 10.42
C ALA A 46 4.49 -2.03 9.61
N GLU A 47 4.60 -3.35 9.68
CA GLU A 47 5.64 -4.12 8.97
C GLU A 47 5.44 -4.07 7.45
N THR A 48 4.18 -4.10 6.99
CA THR A 48 3.81 -3.94 5.59
C THR A 48 4.15 -2.52 5.11
N LEU A 49 3.77 -1.52 5.90
CA LEU A 49 4.07 -0.12 5.60
C LEU A 49 5.59 0.13 5.48
N GLU A 50 6.38 -0.50 6.34
CA GLU A 50 7.84 -0.39 6.31
C GLU A 50 8.42 -0.90 4.98
N VAL A 51 7.86 -1.96 4.40
CA VAL A 51 8.27 -2.43 3.07
C VAL A 51 7.99 -1.35 2.02
N TYR A 52 6.78 -0.77 2.00
CA TYR A 52 6.47 0.35 1.10
C TYR A 52 7.43 1.54 1.31
N ARG A 53 7.79 1.86 2.56
CA ARG A 53 8.74 2.94 2.88
C ARG A 53 10.12 2.67 2.28
N ILE A 54 10.61 1.44 2.35
CA ILE A 54 11.89 1.03 1.74
C ILE A 54 11.82 1.16 0.21
N CYS A 55 10.76 0.61 -0.41
CA CYS A 55 10.54 0.66 -1.85
C CYS A 55 10.28 2.09 -2.37
N SER A 56 9.94 3.05 -1.51
CA SER A 56 9.60 4.43 -1.92
C SER A 56 10.71 5.19 -2.65
N ARG A 57 11.96 4.73 -2.53
CA ARG A 57 13.13 5.30 -3.23
C ARG A 57 13.44 4.59 -4.55
N LEU A 58 12.75 3.50 -4.86
CA LEU A 58 13.02 2.60 -5.97
C LEU A 58 11.73 2.42 -6.77
N ASP A 59 11.50 3.27 -7.77
CA ASP A 59 10.22 3.29 -8.51
C ASP A 59 9.89 1.95 -9.19
N ALA A 60 10.90 1.16 -9.55
CA ALA A 60 10.75 -0.16 -10.16
C ALA A 60 10.58 -1.33 -9.17
N GLU A 61 10.74 -1.09 -7.86
CA GLU A 61 10.69 -2.15 -6.85
C GLU A 61 9.25 -2.49 -6.46
N ASP A 62 8.93 -3.78 -6.46
CA ASP A 62 7.63 -4.31 -6.06
C ASP A 62 7.64 -4.66 -4.56
N PRO A 63 6.83 -3.99 -3.72
CA PRO A 63 6.76 -4.30 -2.30
C PRO A 63 6.10 -5.66 -2.01
N LEU A 64 5.24 -6.18 -2.90
CA LEU A 64 4.38 -7.34 -2.59
C LEU A 64 5.17 -8.66 -2.45
N PRO A 65 6.15 -8.99 -3.31
CA PRO A 65 7.05 -10.12 -3.09
C PRO A 65 7.83 -10.00 -1.78
N ILE A 66 8.32 -8.81 -1.44
CA ILE A 66 9.09 -8.58 -0.19
C ILE A 66 8.20 -8.78 1.04
N ILE A 67 6.96 -8.29 1.02
CA ILE A 67 5.96 -8.50 2.08
C ILE A 67 5.70 -10.01 2.25
N ARG A 68 5.48 -10.72 1.14
CA ARG A 68 5.26 -12.18 1.13
C ARG A 68 6.44 -12.92 1.73
N ASP A 69 7.65 -12.62 1.26
CA ASP A 69 8.86 -13.35 1.66
C ASP A 69 9.22 -13.09 3.13
N ARG A 70 8.87 -11.91 3.67
CA ARG A 70 8.99 -11.60 5.11
C ARG A 70 7.90 -12.24 5.97
N GLY A 71 6.85 -12.80 5.38
CA GLY A 71 5.72 -13.40 6.10
C GLY A 71 4.84 -12.40 6.86
N VAL A 72 4.93 -11.11 6.51
CA VAL A 72 4.16 -10.02 7.14
C VAL A 72 2.95 -9.65 6.28
N GLY A 73 2.01 -8.87 6.80
CA GLY A 73 0.95 -8.28 5.96
C GLY A 73 0.03 -9.29 5.29
N ARG A 74 -0.21 -10.47 5.88
CA ARG A 74 -0.99 -11.56 5.25
C ARG A 74 -2.37 -11.09 4.76
N ASP A 75 -3.06 -10.27 5.53
CA ASP A 75 -4.38 -9.76 5.14
C ASP A 75 -4.29 -8.69 4.04
N TRP A 76 -3.21 -7.90 4.03
CA TRP A 76 -2.93 -6.98 2.95
C TRP A 76 -2.67 -7.71 1.63
N LEU A 77 -1.86 -8.78 1.65
CA LEU A 77 -1.63 -9.64 0.49
C LEU A 77 -2.92 -10.27 -0.04
N LYS A 78 -3.79 -10.77 0.85
CA LYS A 78 -5.11 -11.29 0.44
C LYS A 78 -5.95 -10.21 -0.25
N ARG A 79 -5.97 -8.99 0.30
CA ARG A 79 -6.68 -7.86 -0.31
C ARG A 79 -6.13 -7.50 -1.70
N MET A 80 -4.82 -7.64 -1.88
CA MET A 80 -4.14 -7.48 -3.18
C MET A 80 -4.38 -8.65 -4.16
N GLY A 81 -5.20 -9.64 -3.79
CA GLY A 81 -5.53 -10.78 -4.64
C GLY A 81 -4.53 -11.93 -4.59
N PHE A 82 -3.52 -11.87 -3.71
CA PHE A 82 -2.59 -12.98 -3.52
C PHE A 82 -3.29 -14.08 -2.73
N LYS A 83 -3.31 -15.27 -3.32
CA LYS A 83 -3.69 -16.49 -2.62
C LYS A 83 -2.46 -16.98 -1.89
N GLY A 84 -2.46 -16.80 -0.56
CA GLY A 84 -1.54 -17.50 0.34
C GLY A 84 -1.96 -18.94 0.50
#